data_AF-A0A5M9WZ60-F1
#
_entry.id   AF-A0A5M9WZ60-F1
#
_cell.length_a   1.000
_cell.length_b   1.000
_cell.length_c   1.000
_cell.angle_alpha   90.00
_cell.angle_beta   90.00
_cell.angle_gamma   90.00
#
_symmetry.space_group_name_H-M   'P 1'
#
loop_
_entity.id
_entity.type
_entity.pdbx_description
1 polymer ?
#
loop_
_entity_poly.entity_id
_entity_poly.type
_entity_poly.pdbx_seq_one_letter_code
_entity_poly.pdbx_strand_id
1 'polypeptide(L)'
;IRDIWRNGRLYAFECATATVIVLYGGVLGSIREDAFNSLFRNLLLFDWHYDSDLRLTEKNGKELALPGDVLYFKNPDVSPETPEWQGENTIMLRENLYYGHGIGIASGQEIIRTLNHFRFPGSMTSAYLMDMVIYPDFLYLSRYAKNAAGSNPDVTTPVLPGQMYVRVGGSRYLRT
;
A
#
# COMPACT_ATOMS: atom_id res chain seq x y z
N ILE A 1 8.17 6.53 -13.08
CA ILE A 1 8.05 6.40 -11.60
C ILE A 1 9.02 7.29 -10.82
N ARG A 2 10.36 7.10 -10.88
CA ARG A 2 11.29 7.91 -10.05
C ARG A 2 11.14 9.42 -10.20
N ASP A 3 10.79 9.88 -11.40
CA ASP A 3 10.61 11.31 -11.65
C ASP A 3 9.47 11.91 -10.82
N ILE A 4 8.35 11.20 -10.68
CA ILE A 4 7.21 11.62 -9.83
C ILE A 4 7.67 11.83 -8.38
N TRP A 5 8.55 10.98 -7.86
CA TRP A 5 9.09 11.11 -6.50
C TRP A 5 10.09 12.26 -6.35
N ARG A 6 10.83 12.61 -7.42
CA ARG A 6 11.84 13.68 -7.41
C ARG A 6 11.25 15.06 -7.70
N ASN A 7 10.26 15.10 -8.58
CA ASN A 7 9.66 16.29 -9.15
C ASN A 7 8.16 16.35 -8.86
N GLY A 8 7.71 15.85 -7.71
CA GLY A 8 6.28 15.69 -7.38
C GLY A 8 5.41 16.91 -7.61
N ARG A 9 5.97 18.13 -7.45
CA ARG A 9 5.27 19.40 -7.76
C ARG A 9 4.83 19.58 -9.21
N LEU A 10 5.38 18.80 -10.14
CA LEU A 10 5.01 18.81 -11.56
C LEU A 10 3.82 17.89 -11.86
N TYR A 11 3.34 17.15 -10.86
CA TYR A 11 2.37 16.08 -11.02
C TYR A 11 1.21 16.23 -10.03
N ALA A 12 0.00 15.99 -10.52
CA ALA A 12 -1.20 15.82 -9.71
C ALA A 12 -2.00 14.66 -10.30
N PHE A 13 -2.49 13.77 -9.43
CA PHE A 13 -3.21 12.56 -9.83
C PHE A 13 -4.47 12.41 -8.98
N GLU A 14 -5.39 11.57 -9.42
CA GLU A 14 -6.49 11.14 -8.55
C GLU A 14 -6.03 10.01 -7.59
N CYS A 15 -6.86 9.68 -6.59
CA CYS A 15 -6.52 8.82 -5.46
C CYS A 15 -6.13 7.37 -5.85
N ALA A 16 -6.82 6.74 -6.81
CA ALA A 16 -6.51 5.40 -7.30
C ALA A 16 -5.15 5.35 -8.01
N THR A 17 -4.90 6.27 -8.94
CA THR A 17 -3.62 6.41 -9.66
C THR A 17 -2.49 6.66 -8.68
N ALA A 18 -2.70 7.53 -7.68
CA ALA A 18 -1.70 7.79 -6.64
C ALA A 18 -1.38 6.53 -5.83
N THR A 19 -2.39 5.72 -5.50
CA THR A 19 -2.22 4.44 -4.81
C THR A 19 -1.35 3.49 -5.64
N VAL A 20 -1.65 3.31 -6.93
CA VAL A 20 -0.86 2.49 -7.85
C VAL A 20 0.59 3.00 -7.98
N ILE A 21 0.80 4.32 -8.05
CA ILE A 21 2.14 4.94 -8.07
C ILE A 21 2.91 4.60 -6.80
N VAL A 22 2.27 4.63 -5.62
CA VAL A 22 2.92 4.27 -4.35
C VAL A 22 3.32 2.80 -4.36
N LEU A 23 2.46 1.89 -4.84
CA LEU A 23 2.79 0.47 -4.98
C LEU A 23 4.00 0.27 -5.90
N TYR A 24 4.03 0.89 -7.08
CA TYR A 24 5.21 0.83 -7.96
C TYR A 24 6.46 1.43 -7.31
N GLY A 25 6.34 2.53 -6.58
CA GLY A 25 7.43 3.13 -5.82
C GLY A 25 8.01 2.16 -4.79
N GLY A 26 7.13 1.48 -4.04
CA GLY A 26 7.51 0.44 -3.07
C GLY A 26 8.23 -0.73 -3.73
N VAL A 27 7.70 -1.25 -4.85
CA VAL A 27 8.34 -2.34 -5.60
C VAL A 27 9.71 -1.91 -6.14
N LEU A 28 9.81 -0.74 -6.79
CA LEU A 28 11.06 -0.18 -7.29
C LEU A 28 12.11 0.03 -6.17
N GLY A 29 11.65 0.33 -4.96
CA GLY A 29 12.50 0.40 -3.76
C GLY A 29 13.03 -0.96 -3.31
N SER A 30 12.28 -2.03 -3.58
CA SER A 30 12.48 -3.36 -2.98
C SER A 30 13.17 -4.37 -3.90
N ILE A 31 12.99 -4.27 -5.22
CA ILE A 31 13.57 -5.19 -6.21
C ILE A 31 14.73 -4.56 -6.97
N ARG A 32 15.50 -5.35 -7.73
CA ARG A 32 16.52 -4.82 -8.62
C ARG A 32 15.88 -3.97 -9.72
N GLU A 33 16.55 -2.89 -10.11
CA GLU A 33 16.00 -1.92 -11.07
C GLU A 33 15.85 -2.49 -12.49
N ASP A 34 16.76 -3.36 -12.92
CA ASP A 34 16.66 -4.11 -14.18
C ASP A 34 15.41 -5.00 -14.21
N ALA A 35 15.12 -5.69 -13.09
CA ALA A 35 13.93 -6.50 -12.95
C ALA A 35 12.66 -5.64 -12.97
N PHE A 36 12.64 -4.50 -12.27
CA PHE A 36 11.52 -3.55 -12.31
C PHE A 36 11.24 -3.09 -13.74
N ASN A 37 12.27 -2.64 -14.47
CA ASN A 37 12.12 -2.15 -15.84
C ASN A 37 11.71 -3.26 -16.82
N SER A 38 12.04 -4.52 -16.53
CA SER A 38 11.60 -5.67 -17.34
C SER A 38 10.13 -6.03 -17.09
N LEU A 39 9.71 -6.08 -15.82
CA LEU A 39 8.33 -6.41 -15.43
C LEU A 39 7.38 -5.29 -15.87
N PHE A 40 7.73 -4.04 -15.57
CA PHE A 40 6.86 -2.88 -15.72
C PHE A 40 7.26 -1.99 -16.89
N ARG A 41 7.47 -2.60 -18.06
CA ARG A 41 8.06 -1.91 -19.21
C ARG A 41 7.10 -0.96 -19.94
N ASN A 42 5.79 -1.18 -19.83
CA ASN A 42 4.75 -0.45 -20.57
C ASN A 42 3.72 0.16 -19.61
N LEU A 43 4.19 0.86 -18.58
CA LEU A 43 3.30 1.45 -17.58
C LEU A 43 2.41 2.55 -18.16
N LEU A 44 1.10 2.37 -17.99
CA LEU A 44 0.09 3.41 -18.09
C LEU A 44 -0.41 3.70 -16.66
N LEU A 45 -0.43 4.99 -16.27
CA LEU A 45 -0.91 5.42 -14.96
C LEU A 45 -2.24 6.14 -15.14
N PHE A 46 -3.34 5.45 -14.83
CA PHE A 46 -4.69 5.98 -14.97
C PHE A 46 -5.67 5.14 -14.15
N ASP A 47 -6.35 5.74 -13.17
CA ASP A 47 -7.26 5.05 -12.26
C ASP A 47 -6.59 3.81 -11.62
N TRP A 48 -7.34 2.73 -11.44
CA TRP A 48 -6.85 1.42 -11.06
C TRP A 48 -6.21 0.62 -12.20
N HIS A 49 -5.77 1.25 -13.29
CA HIS A 49 -5.00 0.53 -14.31
C HIS A 49 -3.59 0.21 -13.78
N TYR A 50 -3.24 -1.07 -13.77
CA TYR A 50 -1.93 -1.54 -13.35
C TYR A 50 -1.45 -2.70 -14.23
N ASP A 51 -0.14 -2.91 -14.23
CA ASP A 51 0.52 -4.02 -14.91
C ASP A 51 0.32 -5.30 -14.13
N SER A 52 -0.13 -6.36 -14.81
CA SER A 52 -0.43 -7.66 -14.22
C SER A 52 0.70 -8.27 -13.39
N ASP A 53 1.95 -7.85 -13.59
CA ASP A 53 3.09 -8.28 -12.78
C ASP A 53 3.07 -7.78 -11.32
N LEU A 54 2.23 -6.80 -10.96
CA LEU A 54 1.95 -6.49 -9.54
C LEU A 54 1.18 -7.62 -8.85
N ARG A 55 0.38 -8.38 -9.61
CA ARG A 55 -0.47 -9.47 -9.12
C ARG A 55 -1.27 -9.09 -7.88
N LEU A 56 -1.97 -7.95 -7.95
CA LEU A 56 -2.78 -7.48 -6.83
C LEU A 56 -3.81 -8.54 -6.46
N THR A 57 -3.88 -8.86 -5.18
CA THR A 57 -4.84 -9.79 -4.60
C THR A 57 -5.73 -9.03 -3.64
N GLU A 58 -7.04 -9.24 -3.74
CA GLU A 58 -8.03 -8.72 -2.80
C GLU A 58 -8.52 -9.86 -1.89
N LYS A 59 -8.64 -9.60 -0.58
CA LYS A 59 -9.22 -10.52 0.40
C LYS A 59 -10.00 -9.77 1.48
N ASN A 60 -10.93 -10.46 2.13
CA ASN A 60 -11.53 -9.97 3.37
C ASN A 60 -10.56 -10.18 4.55
N GLY A 61 -10.74 -9.44 5.63
CA GLY A 61 -9.91 -9.50 6.83
C GLY A 61 -9.01 -8.28 6.97
N LYS A 62 -9.58 -7.09 7.13
CA LYS A 62 -8.83 -5.85 7.42
C LYS A 62 -7.96 -5.95 8.68
N GLU A 63 -8.37 -6.81 9.62
CA GLU A 63 -7.64 -7.07 10.87
C GLU A 63 -6.28 -7.76 10.62
N LEU A 64 -6.12 -8.38 9.45
CA LEU A 64 -4.88 -9.05 9.01
C LEU A 64 -4.00 -8.13 8.16
N ALA A 65 -4.39 -6.86 7.96
CA ALA A 65 -3.65 -5.92 7.14
C ALA A 65 -2.26 -5.67 7.70
N LEU A 66 -1.28 -5.60 6.80
CA LEU A 66 0.12 -5.36 7.10
C LEU A 66 0.59 -4.04 6.48
N PRO A 67 1.71 -3.48 6.97
CA PRO A 67 2.34 -2.33 6.33
C PRO A 67 2.61 -2.60 4.84
N GLY A 68 2.15 -1.69 3.98
CA GLY A 68 2.21 -1.77 2.52
C GLY A 68 0.91 -2.23 1.86
N ASP A 69 -0.04 -2.77 2.62
CA ASP A 69 -1.33 -3.16 2.09
C ASP A 69 -2.20 -1.93 1.81
N VAL A 70 -3.04 -2.04 0.79
CA VAL A 70 -4.07 -1.06 0.47
C VAL A 70 -5.36 -1.41 1.21
N LEU A 71 -5.98 -0.38 1.78
CA LEU A 71 -7.24 -0.43 2.51
C LEU A 71 -8.16 0.68 2.01
N TYR A 72 -9.47 0.52 2.23
CA TYR A 72 -10.46 1.50 1.80
C TYR A 72 -11.34 1.96 2.96
N PHE A 73 -11.37 3.26 3.19
CA PHE A 73 -12.34 3.90 4.07
C PHE A 73 -13.54 4.34 3.26
N LYS A 74 -14.73 3.80 3.56
CA LYS A 74 -15.96 4.13 2.85
C LYS A 74 -16.72 5.23 3.57
N ASN A 75 -17.25 6.18 2.82
CA ASN A 75 -18.25 7.14 3.27
C ASN A 75 -19.61 6.79 2.63
N PRO A 76 -20.48 6.03 3.33
CA PRO A 76 -21.72 5.53 2.72
C PRO A 76 -22.73 6.64 2.42
N ASP A 77 -22.69 7.72 3.20
CA ASP A 77 -23.66 8.81 3.20
C ASP A 77 -23.05 10.10 2.61
N VAL A 78 -22.14 9.96 1.64
CA VAL A 78 -21.49 11.11 0.98
C VAL A 78 -22.51 12.09 0.39
N SER A 79 -22.22 13.38 0.49
CA SER A 79 -23.02 14.42 -0.15
C SER A 79 -22.93 14.31 -1.69
N PRO A 80 -24.05 14.36 -2.42
CA PRO A 80 -24.03 14.42 -3.89
C PRO A 80 -23.28 15.63 -4.47
N GLU A 81 -23.08 16.68 -3.66
CA GLU A 81 -22.34 17.88 -4.05
C GLU A 81 -20.81 17.67 -4.04
N THR A 82 -20.34 16.65 -3.31
CA THR A 82 -18.91 16.36 -3.12
C THR A 82 -18.63 14.85 -3.29
N PRO A 83 -18.96 14.26 -4.46
CA PRO A 83 -18.89 12.82 -4.69
C PRO A 83 -17.47 12.25 -4.58
N GLU A 84 -16.44 13.08 -4.73
CA GLU A 84 -15.04 12.70 -4.54
C GLU A 84 -14.72 12.24 -3.11
N TRP A 85 -15.57 12.55 -2.12
CA TRP A 85 -15.45 12.12 -0.73
C TRP A 85 -16.25 10.85 -0.40
N GLN A 86 -16.61 10.06 -1.41
CA GLN A 86 -17.28 8.75 -1.22
C GLN A 86 -16.42 7.72 -0.48
N GLY A 87 -15.13 7.97 -0.37
CA GLY A 87 -14.19 7.21 0.42
C GLY A 87 -12.75 7.62 0.15
N GLU A 88 -11.81 6.87 0.70
CA GLU A 88 -10.39 7.10 0.52
C GLU A 88 -9.64 5.77 0.41
N ASN A 89 -8.88 5.61 -0.67
CA ASN A 89 -7.89 4.54 -0.79
C ASN A 89 -6.68 4.90 0.05
N THR A 90 -6.18 3.95 0.83
CA THR A 90 -5.10 4.19 1.77
C THR A 90 -4.07 3.09 1.74
N ILE A 91 -2.80 3.45 1.92
CA ILE A 91 -1.72 2.50 2.19
C ILE A 91 -1.49 2.45 3.69
N MET A 92 -1.57 1.27 4.29
CA MET A 92 -1.22 1.07 5.69
C MET A 92 0.29 1.26 5.88
N LEU A 93 0.69 2.17 6.75
CA LEU A 93 2.10 2.40 7.07
C LEU A 93 2.52 1.64 8.34
N ARG A 94 1.60 1.56 9.29
CA ARG A 94 1.67 0.75 10.52
C ARG A 94 0.28 0.71 11.15
N GLU A 95 0.15 0.05 12.31
CA GLU A 95 -1.09 0.03 13.08
C GLU A 95 -1.66 1.45 13.28
N ASN A 96 -2.90 1.64 12.84
CA ASN A 96 -3.64 2.90 12.90
C ASN A 96 -2.91 4.12 12.29
N LEU A 97 -2.05 3.92 11.29
CA LEU A 97 -1.45 4.99 10.52
C LEU A 97 -1.46 4.66 9.03
N TYR A 98 -2.02 5.56 8.25
CA TYR A 98 -2.31 5.35 6.84
C TYR A 98 -1.85 6.55 6.02
N TYR A 99 -1.46 6.30 4.77
CA TYR A 99 -1.31 7.32 3.75
C TYR A 99 -2.53 7.26 2.81
N GLY A 100 -3.33 8.33 2.78
CA GLY A 100 -4.34 8.57 1.75
C GLY A 100 -3.89 9.73 0.87
N HIS A 101 -4.14 9.69 -0.44
CA HIS A 101 -3.63 10.74 -1.33
C HIS A 101 -4.27 12.11 -1.05
N GLY A 102 -5.57 12.16 -0.76
CA GLY A 102 -6.29 13.40 -0.49
C GLY A 102 -6.11 13.90 0.95
N ILE A 103 -5.86 12.98 1.88
CA ILE A 103 -5.80 13.27 3.33
C ILE A 103 -4.36 13.40 3.84
N GLY A 104 -3.40 12.80 3.15
CA GLY A 104 -2.01 12.68 3.60
C GLY A 104 -1.83 11.53 4.59
N ILE A 105 -0.90 11.70 5.54
CA ILE A 105 -0.62 10.69 6.57
C ILE A 105 -1.49 10.98 7.79
N ALA A 106 -2.39 10.05 8.12
CA ALA A 106 -3.37 10.22 9.18
C ALA A 106 -3.72 8.88 9.85
N SER A 107 -4.26 8.97 11.07
CA SER A 107 -4.90 7.84 11.74
C SER A 107 -6.25 7.49 11.11
N GLY A 108 -6.73 6.26 11.35
CA GLY A 108 -8.03 5.83 10.83
C GLY A 108 -9.18 6.70 11.34
N GLN A 109 -9.06 7.19 12.59
CA GLN A 109 -10.06 8.08 13.17
C GLN A 109 -10.07 9.46 12.50
N GLU A 110 -8.90 10.00 12.12
CA GLU A 110 -8.80 11.26 11.39
C GLU A 110 -9.38 11.15 9.98
N ILE A 111 -9.13 10.04 9.30
CA ILE A 111 -9.71 9.75 7.98
C ILE A 111 -11.24 9.67 8.09
N ILE A 112 -11.77 8.90 9.05
CA ILE A 112 -13.22 8.80 9.28
C ILE A 112 -13.83 10.16 9.61
N ARG A 113 -13.20 10.97 10.46
CA ARG A 113 -13.67 12.32 10.78
C ARG A 113 -13.70 13.22 9.54
N THR A 114 -12.68 13.15 8.70
CA THR A 114 -12.59 13.93 7.46
C THR A 114 -13.72 13.54 6.51
N LEU A 115 -13.90 12.25 6.24
CA LEU A 115 -14.99 11.75 5.39
C LEU A 115 -16.38 12.12 5.94
N ASN A 116 -16.57 12.03 7.26
CA ASN A 116 -17.84 12.37 7.91
C ASN A 116 -18.25 13.83 7.75
N HIS A 117 -17.31 14.74 7.47
CA HIS A 117 -17.59 16.16 7.21
C HIS A 117 -18.30 16.38 5.88
N PHE A 118 -18.12 15.47 4.92
CA PHE A 118 -18.66 15.54 3.56
C PHE A 118 -19.89 14.64 3.37
N ARG A 119 -20.63 14.37 4.45
CA ARG A 119 -21.89 13.63 4.39
C ARG A 119 -23.06 14.55 4.04
N PHE A 120 -24.15 13.99 3.51
CA PHE A 120 -25.37 14.76 3.34
C PHE A 120 -25.92 15.25 4.72
N PRO A 121 -26.61 16.41 4.77
CA PRO A 121 -27.12 16.96 6.02
C PRO A 121 -28.03 16.00 6.78
N GLY A 122 -27.80 15.85 8.08
CA GLY A 122 -28.60 14.97 8.95
C GLY A 122 -28.18 13.50 8.96
N SER A 123 -27.14 13.10 8.22
CA SER A 123 -26.64 11.71 8.26
C SER A 123 -26.15 11.31 9.66
N MET A 124 -26.60 10.13 10.10
CA MET A 124 -26.13 9.47 11.33
C MET A 124 -25.19 8.29 11.03
N THR A 125 -24.97 7.92 9.76
CA THR A 125 -24.11 6.79 9.37
C THR A 125 -22.67 7.25 9.23
N SER A 126 -21.77 6.77 10.08
CA SER A 126 -20.34 7.11 10.00
C SER A 126 -19.66 6.43 8.83
N ALA A 127 -18.66 7.08 8.25
CA ALA A 127 -17.62 6.45 7.47
C ALA A 127 -16.89 5.38 8.30
N TYR A 128 -16.36 4.36 7.62
CA TYR A 128 -15.75 3.20 8.26
C TYR A 128 -14.69 2.54 7.37
N LEU A 129 -13.77 1.79 7.98
CA LEU A 129 -12.81 0.94 7.26
C LEU A 129 -13.50 -0.33 6.78
N MET A 130 -13.53 -0.54 5.46
CA MET A 130 -14.09 -1.75 4.85
C MET A 130 -13.31 -2.99 5.27
N ASP A 131 -14.02 -4.12 5.38
CA ASP A 131 -13.39 -5.42 5.62
C ASP A 131 -12.82 -5.99 4.31
N MET A 132 -11.80 -5.31 3.80
CA MET A 132 -11.13 -5.63 2.54
C MET A 132 -9.68 -5.17 2.64
N VAL A 133 -8.77 -5.99 2.12
CA VAL A 133 -7.35 -5.68 1.96
C VAL A 133 -6.90 -6.04 0.55
N ILE A 134 -6.18 -5.13 -0.10
CA ILE A 134 -5.57 -5.35 -1.43
C ILE A 134 -4.06 -5.26 -1.28
N TYR A 135 -3.31 -6.22 -1.82
CA TYR A 135 -1.86 -6.22 -1.69
C TYR A 135 -1.18 -6.86 -2.92
N PRO A 136 0.05 -6.44 -3.29
CA PRO A 136 0.84 -7.10 -4.32
C PRO A 136 1.26 -8.52 -3.92
N ASP A 137 1.48 -9.41 -4.87
CA ASP A 137 2.05 -10.73 -4.58
C ASP A 137 3.51 -10.60 -4.12
N PHE A 138 3.70 -10.37 -2.82
CA PHE A 138 5.01 -10.16 -2.21
C PHE A 138 5.93 -11.37 -2.39
N LEU A 139 5.39 -12.58 -2.37
CA LEU A 139 6.18 -13.79 -2.56
C LEU A 139 6.70 -13.87 -3.99
N TYR A 140 5.87 -13.60 -4.99
CA TYR A 140 6.29 -13.50 -6.38
C TYR A 140 7.37 -12.43 -6.57
N LEU A 141 7.13 -11.22 -6.06
CA LEU A 141 8.04 -10.08 -6.21
C LEU A 141 9.37 -10.27 -5.49
N SER A 142 9.40 -11.02 -4.37
CA SER A 142 10.61 -11.30 -3.60
C SER A 142 11.70 -12.03 -4.41
N ARG A 143 11.33 -12.75 -5.46
CA ARG A 143 12.26 -13.43 -6.38
C ARG A 143 13.17 -12.45 -7.13
N TYR A 144 12.77 -11.19 -7.21
CA TYR A 144 13.52 -10.11 -7.85
C TYR A 144 14.20 -9.18 -6.85
N ALA A 145 14.14 -9.50 -5.55
CA ALA A 145 14.73 -8.70 -4.50
C ALA A 145 16.20 -8.36 -4.81
N LYS A 146 16.62 -7.19 -4.34
CA LYS A 146 18.05 -6.83 -4.38
C LYS A 146 18.83 -7.90 -3.62
N ASN A 147 19.80 -8.52 -4.28
CA ASN A 147 20.73 -9.39 -3.57
C ASN A 147 21.35 -8.56 -2.45
N ALA A 148 21.32 -9.06 -1.21
CA ALA A 148 22.03 -8.46 -0.11
C ALA A 148 23.54 -8.61 -0.37
N ALA A 149 24.12 -7.73 -1.19
CA ALA A 149 25.55 -7.62 -1.30
C ALA A 149 26.07 -7.08 0.04
N GLY A 150 26.53 -7.96 0.93
CA GLY A 150 27.34 -7.55 2.09
C GLY A 150 27.13 -8.24 3.45
N SER A 151 26.48 -9.40 3.58
CA SER A 151 26.57 -10.15 4.86
C SER A 151 27.66 -11.20 4.79
N ASN A 152 28.82 -10.89 5.40
CA ASN A 152 29.83 -11.87 5.79
C ASN A 152 29.14 -13.04 6.53
N PRO A 153 29.41 -14.31 6.19
CA PRO A 153 28.68 -15.46 6.74
C PRO A 153 29.00 -15.78 8.22
N ASP A 154 29.82 -14.98 8.91
CA ASP A 154 30.54 -15.43 10.11
C ASP A 154 30.09 -14.79 11.44
N VAL A 155 28.82 -14.38 11.56
CA VAL A 155 28.24 -14.03 12.87
C VAL A 155 27.07 -14.95 13.16
N THR A 156 27.38 -16.12 13.73
CA THR A 156 26.41 -17.07 14.28
C THR A 156 26.07 -16.68 15.72
N THR A 157 24.98 -15.93 15.89
CA THR A 157 24.33 -15.80 17.21
C THR A 157 23.71 -17.16 17.58
N PRO A 158 23.90 -17.70 18.80
CA PRO A 158 23.42 -19.04 19.15
C PRO A 158 21.89 -19.11 19.13
N VAL A 159 21.38 -20.16 18.50
CA VAL A 159 19.95 -20.47 18.36
C VAL A 159 19.48 -21.25 19.60
N LEU A 160 18.44 -20.77 20.27
CA LEU A 160 17.80 -21.49 21.38
C LEU A 160 16.82 -22.55 20.86
N PRO A 161 16.64 -23.70 21.55
CA PRO A 161 15.80 -24.80 21.07
C PRO A 161 14.32 -24.40 21.01
N GLY A 162 13.67 -24.62 19.85
CA GLY A 162 12.21 -24.47 19.68
C GLY A 162 11.75 -23.47 18.63
N GLN A 163 12.65 -22.77 17.94
CA GLN A 163 12.29 -21.83 16.86
C GLN A 163 12.85 -22.28 15.51
N MET A 164 11.96 -22.49 14.53
CA MET A 164 12.35 -22.56 13.12
C MET A 164 12.36 -21.15 12.52
N TYR A 165 13.44 -20.81 11.82
CA TYR A 165 13.54 -19.58 11.03
C TYR A 165 13.94 -19.91 9.59
N VAL A 166 13.24 -19.31 8.64
CA VAL A 166 13.69 -19.21 7.25
C VAL A 166 14.09 -17.76 6.99
N ARG A 167 15.29 -17.58 6.42
CA ARG A 167 15.90 -16.29 6.15
C ARG A 167 15.77 -15.98 4.67
N VAL A 168 14.99 -14.95 4.34
CA VAL A 168 15.02 -14.31 3.01
C VAL A 168 15.08 -12.80 3.22
N GLY A 169 16.17 -12.18 2.74
CA GLY A 169 16.37 -10.73 2.57
C GLY A 169 15.82 -9.78 3.64
N GLY A 170 16.63 -9.47 4.67
CA GLY A 170 16.68 -8.18 5.38
C GLY A 170 15.42 -7.58 6.07
N SER A 171 14.21 -8.07 5.86
CA SER A 171 12.99 -7.50 6.47
C SER A 171 11.97 -8.59 6.78
N ARG A 172 11.37 -8.49 7.96
CA ARG A 172 10.61 -9.53 8.64
C ARG A 172 9.14 -9.39 8.28
N TYR A 173 8.65 -10.21 7.35
CA TYR A 173 7.23 -10.37 7.09
C TYR A 173 6.88 -11.86 7.12
N LEU A 174 6.12 -12.27 8.13
CA LEU A 174 5.55 -13.60 8.21
C LEU A 174 4.10 -13.51 7.75
N ARG A 175 3.75 -14.32 6.77
CA ARG A 175 2.36 -14.66 6.44
C ARG A 175 2.22 -16.17 6.60
N THR A 176 1.48 -16.58 7.61
CA THR A 176 0.91 -17.94 7.73
C THR A 176 -0.56 -17.88 7.35
#